data_AF-A0A940JB15-F1
#
_entry.id   AF-A0A940JB15-F1
#
_cell.length_a   1.000
_cell.length_b   1.000
_cell.length_c   1.000
_cell.angle_alpha   90.00
_cell.angle_beta   90.00
_cell.angle_gamma   90.00
#
_symmetry.space_group_name_H-M   'P 1'
#
loop_
_entity.id
_entity.type
_entity.pdbx_description
1 polymer ?
#
loop_
_entity_poly.entity_id
_entity_poly.type
_entity_poly.pdbx_seq_one_letter_code
_entity_poly.pdbx_strand_id
1 'polypeptide(L)'
;MANTSDMPGGHLHAVVDAIATAGSQQLAKRAAEGAPVPFDLVETPSAGGAPMFSYKPRTRDFVEEHVDVLRQLAAWPSAVNVLAGFDGLGDYLLSHGERHVPIDPRDRADLVLRVLLASMHADTGDFLHTPGRTAAATAELARCVMGGREEATIIVPLLGVRLEAERLELEHGLALVRDDTIADLPRDARSPVRGRPGTLAVVDVLADEGGVSGLALARPRLRALLTALRLYDVAAPALAPVAWARVRGGGWASHPFIGTCARASGTLHLGASHHDAVRGFCDLVARAGRLTGPSTWALRRFELACERADHAEALTDTLLALRALLEADHLGSGLLGDRLAALCARPEHWDALRDRTQMAEAVEVALMQGSAVEPTQVRDVAVELRGHLRALLRDIACGHLPVDLASVADRHRSGVPQPPTVPPKPAADRVRVVEKPIVAEAVPAAQAPTVAPEPTPVAVAEPEPEASPEPIAIADGDDVDVELFEAFIDDEEHGPLEAVADWAAAAAGDAPDTDVSELTVEFDPFEGEDAVVDVLDARIEVDDEAQLTIDVPESNASADAPLADAADAPLAVAPPPPTFRPAQPAPGQIAAARMEARRVQVPSDREVLPSGERFEDAFVRSFTEGPGVIR
;
A
#
# COMPACT_ATOMS: atom_id res chain seq x y z
N MET A 1 -23.30 -12.21 7.53
CA MET A 1 -23.56 -10.78 7.31
C MET A 1 -23.05 -10.00 8.51
N ALA A 2 -21.77 -9.66 8.50
CA ALA A 2 -21.12 -8.74 9.43
C ALA A 2 -19.87 -8.28 8.70
N ASN A 3 -20.03 -7.26 7.86
CA ASN A 3 -18.94 -6.54 7.21
C ASN A 3 -19.51 -5.18 6.81
N THR A 4 -19.56 -4.30 7.80
CA THR A 4 -19.59 -2.87 7.58
C THR A 4 -18.32 -2.40 8.27
N SER A 5 -17.31 -2.08 7.48
CA SER A 5 -16.30 -1.05 7.74
C SER A 5 -16.44 -0.41 9.13
N ASP A 6 -15.85 -1.04 10.14
CA ASP A 6 -15.98 -0.60 11.53
C ASP A 6 -14.97 0.51 11.76
N MET A 7 -15.27 1.66 11.17
CA MET A 7 -14.63 2.90 11.56
C MET A 7 -15.14 3.25 12.95
N PRO A 8 -14.22 3.42 13.92
CA PRO A 8 -14.57 3.51 15.34
C PRO A 8 -15.53 4.66 15.67
N GLY A 9 -15.59 5.70 14.82
CA GLY A 9 -16.45 6.87 15.03
C GLY A 9 -17.95 6.60 14.93
N GLY A 10 -18.40 5.73 14.01
CA GLY A 10 -19.84 5.45 13.83
C GLY A 10 -20.41 4.64 14.97
N HIS A 11 -19.69 3.61 15.40
CA HIS A 11 -20.08 2.75 16.51
C HIS A 11 -20.00 3.49 17.87
N LEU A 12 -18.94 4.28 18.09
CA LEU A 12 -18.81 5.13 19.27
C LEU A 12 -19.99 6.10 19.40
N HIS A 13 -20.39 6.76 18.31
CA HIS A 13 -21.48 7.74 18.35
C HIS A 13 -22.82 7.10 18.74
N ALA A 14 -23.17 5.95 18.13
CA ALA A 14 -24.40 5.24 18.45
C ALA A 14 -24.46 4.79 19.92
N VAL A 15 -23.33 4.30 20.45
CA VAL A 15 -23.22 3.86 21.85
C VAL A 15 -23.35 5.03 22.82
N VAL A 16 -22.65 6.15 22.54
CA VAL A 16 -22.72 7.35 23.38
C VAL A 16 -24.10 7.98 23.34
N ASP A 17 -24.78 7.99 22.19
CA ASP A 17 -26.13 8.54 22.09
C ASP A 17 -27.17 7.72 22.88
N ALA A 18 -27.07 6.39 22.79
CA ALA A 18 -27.95 5.48 23.54
C ALA A 18 -27.79 5.66 25.06
N ILE A 19 -26.54 5.74 25.56
CA ILE A 19 -26.29 5.91 26.99
C ILE A 19 -26.61 7.34 27.47
N ALA A 20 -26.33 8.36 26.66
CA ALA A 20 -26.69 9.74 26.94
C ALA A 20 -28.20 9.92 27.06
N THR A 21 -28.97 9.30 26.18
CA THR A 21 -30.44 9.36 26.20
C THR A 21 -30.99 8.67 27.43
N ALA A 22 -30.62 7.40 27.65
CA ALA A 22 -31.13 6.61 28.78
C ALA A 22 -30.67 7.17 30.15
N GLY A 23 -29.40 7.58 30.25
CA GLY A 23 -28.83 8.17 31.46
C GLY A 23 -29.48 9.50 31.82
N SER A 24 -29.67 10.39 30.84
CA SER A 24 -30.34 11.69 31.05
C SER A 24 -31.79 11.51 31.51
N GLN A 25 -32.55 10.60 30.88
CA GLN A 25 -33.92 10.29 31.30
C GLN A 25 -33.97 9.77 32.75
N GLN A 26 -33.04 8.89 33.12
CA GLN A 26 -32.98 8.32 34.46
C GLN A 26 -32.59 9.36 35.52
N LEU A 27 -31.64 10.25 35.22
CA LEU A 27 -31.23 11.34 36.11
C LEU A 27 -32.35 12.39 36.28
N ALA A 28 -32.99 12.78 35.18
CA ALA A 28 -34.12 13.70 35.19
C ALA A 28 -35.30 13.14 36.03
N LYS A 29 -35.56 11.83 35.91
CA LYS A 29 -36.56 11.15 36.73
C LYS A 29 -36.21 11.24 38.22
N ARG A 30 -34.95 11.01 38.61
CA ARG A 30 -34.51 11.11 40.01
C ARG A 30 -34.63 12.52 40.57
N ALA A 31 -34.24 13.52 39.79
CA ALA A 31 -34.41 14.92 40.16
C ALA A 31 -35.91 15.28 40.34
N ALA A 32 -36.78 14.80 39.45
CA ALA A 32 -38.23 15.01 39.54
C ALA A 32 -38.87 14.26 40.73
N GLU A 33 -38.33 13.12 41.15
CA GLU A 33 -38.72 12.39 42.37
C GLU A 33 -38.28 13.09 43.66
N GLY A 34 -37.55 14.20 43.57
CA GLY A 34 -37.14 15.04 44.70
C GLY A 34 -35.74 14.75 45.25
N ALA A 35 -34.90 14.01 44.51
CA ALA A 35 -33.50 13.85 44.88
C ALA A 35 -32.78 15.22 44.82
N PRO A 36 -32.12 15.68 45.89
CA PRO A 36 -31.49 16.99 45.91
C PRO A 36 -30.25 17.01 45.02
N VAL A 37 -30.21 17.93 44.05
CA VAL A 37 -28.99 18.23 43.29
C VAL A 37 -28.13 19.17 44.14
N PRO A 38 -26.89 18.84 44.50
CA PRO A 38 -26.04 19.76 45.24
C PRO A 38 -25.64 20.97 44.38
N PHE A 39 -25.41 22.14 44.98
CA PHE A 39 -25.02 23.37 44.27
C PHE A 39 -23.86 24.08 44.98
N ASP A 40 -22.97 24.69 44.21
CA ASP A 40 -21.97 25.64 44.70
C ASP A 40 -22.41 27.08 44.40
N LEU A 41 -22.03 28.02 45.26
CA LEU A 41 -22.24 29.44 45.05
C LEU A 41 -20.99 30.04 44.39
N VAL A 42 -21.08 30.44 43.12
CA VAL A 42 -19.98 31.02 42.37
C VAL A 42 -20.12 32.54 42.35
N GLU A 43 -19.08 33.22 42.83
CA GLU A 43 -18.99 34.68 42.75
C GLU A 43 -18.40 35.08 41.39
N THR A 44 -19.19 35.80 40.59
CA THR A 44 -18.72 36.36 39.32
C THR A 44 -18.36 37.84 39.51
N PRO A 45 -17.10 38.24 39.31
CA PRO A 45 -16.71 39.64 39.44
C PRO A 45 -17.37 40.46 38.32
N SER A 46 -18.12 41.49 38.70
CA SER A 46 -18.66 42.46 37.75
C SER A 46 -17.62 43.58 37.55
N ALA A 47 -17.32 43.94 36.30
CA ALA A 47 -16.38 45.00 35.97
C ALA A 47 -16.93 46.38 36.38
N GLY A 48 -16.80 46.72 37.67
CA GLY A 48 -17.21 48.01 38.26
C GLY A 48 -18.43 47.97 39.18
N GLY A 49 -18.91 46.79 39.61
CA GLY A 49 -20.10 46.65 40.46
C GLY A 49 -19.97 45.62 41.57
N ALA A 50 -21.02 45.47 42.39
CA ALA A 50 -21.10 44.41 43.40
C ALA A 50 -21.06 43.02 42.75
N PRO A 51 -20.43 42.02 43.39
CA PRO A 51 -20.31 40.69 42.83
C PRO A 51 -21.68 40.03 42.60
N MET A 52 -21.84 39.35 41.48
CA MET A 52 -23.03 38.54 41.20
C MET A 52 -22.79 37.11 41.65
N PHE A 53 -23.71 36.57 42.45
CA PHE A 53 -23.65 35.17 42.85
C PHE A 53 -24.52 34.32 41.92
N SER A 54 -23.96 33.26 41.35
CA SER A 54 -24.70 32.27 40.57
C SER A 54 -24.64 30.91 41.28
N TYR A 55 -25.75 30.18 41.26
CA TYR A 55 -25.80 28.80 41.74
C TYR A 55 -25.36 27.87 40.62
N LYS A 56 -24.28 27.12 40.85
CA LYS A 56 -23.76 26.14 39.89
C LYS A 56 -24.09 24.73 40.37
N PRO A 57 -24.88 23.93 39.63
CA PRO A 57 -25.18 22.56 40.03
C PRO A 57 -23.90 21.71 40.02
N ARG A 58 -23.73 20.92 41.07
CA ARG A 58 -22.67 19.91 41.20
C ARG A 58 -23.17 18.60 40.60
N THR A 59 -23.37 18.60 39.30
CA THR A 59 -23.90 17.45 38.56
C THR A 59 -23.04 16.20 38.70
N ARG A 60 -21.71 16.35 38.83
CA ARG A 60 -20.78 15.24 39.08
C ARG A 60 -21.14 14.47 40.34
N ASP A 61 -21.38 15.16 41.45
CA ASP A 61 -21.71 14.52 42.73
C ASP A 61 -23.06 13.81 42.65
N PHE A 62 -24.03 14.43 42.00
CA PHE A 62 -25.35 13.83 41.78
C PHE A 62 -25.26 12.57 40.91
N VAL A 63 -24.43 12.57 39.86
CA VAL A 63 -24.20 11.39 39.01
C VAL A 63 -23.51 10.26 39.79
N GLU A 64 -22.49 10.57 40.60
CA GLU A 64 -21.80 9.57 41.43
C GLU A 64 -22.73 8.95 42.48
N GLU A 65 -23.59 9.74 43.13
CA GLU A 65 -24.58 9.22 44.09
C GLU A 65 -25.58 8.25 43.44
N HIS A 66 -25.84 8.41 42.14
CA HIS A 66 -26.82 7.61 41.39
C HIS A 66 -26.19 6.58 40.44
N VAL A 67 -24.89 6.31 40.55
CA VAL A 67 -24.16 5.39 39.64
C VAL A 67 -24.77 3.99 39.60
N ASP A 68 -25.19 3.45 40.74
CA ASP A 68 -25.73 2.08 40.81
C ASP A 68 -27.03 1.93 40.01
N VAL A 69 -27.81 3.01 39.93
CA VAL A 69 -29.04 3.05 39.12
C VAL A 69 -28.70 3.17 37.63
N LEU A 70 -27.67 3.95 37.29
CA LEU A 70 -27.19 4.09 35.92
C LEU A 70 -26.59 2.78 35.38
N ARG A 71 -25.85 2.04 36.21
CA ARG A 71 -25.30 0.72 35.86
C ARG A 71 -26.36 -0.34 35.55
N GLN A 72 -27.60 -0.16 36.04
CA GLN A 72 -28.73 -1.04 35.75
C GLN A 72 -29.40 -0.76 34.40
N LEU A 73 -29.01 0.32 33.70
CA LEU A 73 -29.54 0.61 32.38
C LEU A 73 -29.11 -0.47 31.38
N ALA A 74 -30.04 -0.92 30.53
CA ALA A 74 -29.76 -1.96 29.53
C ALA A 74 -28.62 -1.61 28.57
N ALA A 75 -28.41 -0.31 28.29
CA ALA A 75 -27.33 0.18 27.44
C ALA A 75 -25.95 0.20 28.12
N TRP A 76 -25.87 0.19 29.46
CA TRP A 76 -24.63 0.40 30.21
C TRP A 76 -23.58 -0.70 29.96
N PRO A 77 -23.90 -2.01 30.06
CA PRO A 77 -22.90 -3.06 29.85
C PRO A 77 -22.35 -3.07 28.42
N SER A 78 -23.21 -2.78 27.43
CA SER A 78 -22.80 -2.65 26.03
C SER A 78 -21.83 -1.49 25.85
N ALA A 79 -22.15 -0.33 26.43
CA ALA A 79 -21.31 0.85 26.35
C ALA A 79 -19.94 0.65 27.01
N VAL A 80 -19.88 0.04 28.19
CA VAL A 80 -18.61 -0.32 28.84
C VAL A 80 -17.79 -1.26 27.97
N ASN A 81 -18.42 -2.28 27.38
CA ASN A 81 -17.71 -3.25 26.55
C ASN A 81 -17.10 -2.63 25.29
N VAL A 82 -17.85 -1.76 24.61
CA VAL A 82 -17.37 -1.04 23.43
C VAL A 82 -16.25 -0.07 23.81
N LEU A 83 -16.45 0.73 24.87
CA LEU A 83 -15.46 1.70 25.30
C LEU A 83 -14.16 1.05 25.79
N ALA A 84 -14.23 -0.09 26.46
CA ALA A 84 -13.05 -0.80 26.94
C ALA A 84 -12.11 -1.26 25.82
N GLY A 85 -12.56 -1.30 24.56
CA GLY A 85 -11.75 -1.58 23.38
C GLY A 85 -10.98 -0.38 22.83
N PHE A 86 -11.23 0.83 23.34
CA PHE A 86 -10.55 2.03 22.90
C PHE A 86 -9.35 2.40 23.76
N ASP A 87 -8.25 2.71 23.10
CA ASP A 87 -7.13 3.42 23.70
C ASP A 87 -7.48 4.91 23.87
N GLY A 88 -6.72 5.66 24.68
CA GLY A 88 -6.95 7.11 24.86
C GLY A 88 -8.07 7.50 25.84
N LEU A 89 -8.82 6.53 26.38
CA LEU A 89 -9.79 6.79 27.46
C LEU A 89 -9.16 7.43 28.71
N GLY A 90 -7.89 7.10 28.97
CA GLY A 90 -7.15 7.71 30.08
C GLY A 90 -6.94 9.21 29.91
N ASP A 91 -6.65 9.64 28.68
CA ASP A 91 -6.44 11.06 28.35
C ASP A 91 -7.72 11.87 28.49
N TYR A 92 -8.87 11.28 28.16
CA TYR A 92 -10.18 11.88 28.41
C TYR A 92 -10.44 12.09 29.91
N LEU A 93 -10.12 11.10 30.74
CA LEU A 93 -10.27 11.20 32.20
C LEU A 93 -9.33 12.26 32.79
N LEU A 94 -8.07 12.28 32.34
CA LEU A 94 -7.08 13.27 32.76
C LEU A 94 -7.51 14.70 32.37
N SER A 95 -8.05 14.90 31.16
CA SER A 95 -8.54 16.22 30.70
C SER A 95 -9.72 16.73 31.54
N HIS A 96 -10.52 15.83 32.09
CA HIS A 96 -11.64 16.12 33.00
C HIS A 96 -11.21 16.20 34.48
N GLY A 97 -9.90 16.21 34.75
CA GLY A 97 -9.32 16.41 36.07
C GLY A 97 -9.28 15.15 36.96
N GLU A 98 -9.52 13.96 36.41
CA GLU A 98 -9.40 12.72 37.16
C GLU A 98 -7.93 12.43 37.48
N ARG A 99 -7.60 12.32 38.76
CA ARG A 99 -6.22 12.07 39.21
C ARG A 99 -5.84 10.61 39.21
N HIS A 100 -6.83 9.72 39.27
CA HIS A 100 -6.63 8.28 39.33
C HIS A 100 -7.37 7.62 38.17
N VAL A 101 -6.62 7.23 37.15
CA VAL A 101 -7.14 6.47 36.01
C VAL A 101 -7.03 4.98 36.33
N PRO A 102 -8.15 4.22 36.37
CA PRO A 102 -8.11 2.78 36.58
C PRO A 102 -7.25 2.05 35.54
N ILE A 103 -6.48 1.06 36.01
CA ILE A 103 -5.65 0.22 35.13
C ILE A 103 -6.53 -0.72 34.30
N ASP A 104 -7.56 -1.29 34.93
CA ASP A 104 -8.50 -2.19 34.24
C ASP A 104 -9.30 -1.44 33.16
N PRO A 105 -9.33 -1.92 31.90
CA PRO A 105 -10.04 -1.25 30.80
C PRO A 105 -11.53 -1.08 31.05
N ARG A 106 -12.18 -2.03 31.73
CA ARG A 106 -13.63 -1.95 32.02
C ARG A 106 -13.93 -0.93 33.09
N ASP A 107 -13.16 -0.91 34.18
CA ASP A 107 -13.29 0.12 35.21
C ASP A 107 -13.01 1.52 34.66
N ARG A 108 -12.06 1.63 33.71
CA ARG A 108 -11.77 2.89 33.01
C ARG A 108 -12.95 3.33 32.14
N ALA A 109 -13.51 2.43 31.34
CA ALA A 109 -14.69 2.70 30.51
C ALA A 109 -15.92 3.09 31.36
N ASP A 110 -16.15 2.42 32.49
CA ASP A 110 -17.21 2.77 33.45
C ASP A 110 -17.02 4.18 34.03
N LEU A 111 -15.78 4.56 34.38
CA LEU A 111 -15.47 5.90 34.84
C LEU A 111 -15.67 6.95 33.74
N VAL A 112 -15.30 6.65 32.49
CA VAL A 112 -15.54 7.55 31.34
C VAL A 112 -17.02 7.82 31.16
N LEU A 113 -17.89 6.80 31.25
CA LEU A 113 -19.34 7.00 31.12
C LEU A 113 -19.91 7.93 32.19
N ARG A 114 -19.45 7.80 33.43
CA ARG A 114 -19.83 8.71 34.53
C ARG A 114 -19.39 10.14 34.28
N VAL A 115 -18.12 10.32 33.93
CA VAL A 115 -17.53 11.63 33.64
C VAL A 115 -18.21 12.27 32.43
N LEU A 116 -18.53 11.50 31.40
CA LEU A 116 -19.25 11.95 30.21
C LEU A 116 -20.67 12.42 30.53
N LEU A 117 -21.44 11.64 31.32
CA LEU A 117 -22.79 12.08 31.74
C LEU A 117 -22.74 13.32 32.64
N ALA A 118 -21.75 13.40 33.54
CA ALA A 118 -21.57 14.56 34.39
C ALA A 118 -21.17 15.82 33.60
N SER A 119 -20.29 15.69 32.60
CA SER A 119 -19.82 16.80 31.77
C SER A 119 -20.91 17.28 30.80
N MET A 120 -21.69 16.36 30.22
CA MET A 120 -22.85 16.69 29.38
C MET A 120 -23.87 17.58 30.08
N HIS A 121 -24.04 17.40 31.38
CA HIS A 121 -24.98 18.17 32.20
C HIS A 121 -24.29 19.22 33.06
N ALA A 122 -23.00 19.49 32.85
CA ALA A 122 -22.32 20.59 33.52
C ALA A 122 -23.16 21.87 33.35
N ASP A 123 -23.51 22.49 34.47
CA ASP A 123 -24.30 23.74 34.56
C ASP A 123 -25.82 23.61 34.37
N THR A 124 -26.37 22.39 34.27
CA THR A 124 -27.83 22.19 34.19
C THR A 124 -28.33 21.23 35.26
N GLY A 125 -29.32 21.65 36.05
CA GLY A 125 -29.91 20.82 37.12
C GLY A 125 -31.13 19.99 36.70
N ASP A 126 -31.61 20.14 35.46
CA ASP A 126 -32.82 19.49 34.94
C ASP A 126 -32.55 18.14 34.23
N PHE A 127 -31.29 17.87 33.90
CA PHE A 127 -30.82 16.68 33.18
C PHE A 127 -31.56 16.41 31.87
N LEU A 128 -32.10 17.44 31.21
CA LEU A 128 -32.80 17.26 29.94
C LEU A 128 -31.82 16.89 28.83
N HIS A 129 -32.11 15.78 28.14
CA HIS A 129 -31.32 15.34 27.00
C HIS A 129 -31.45 16.34 25.83
N THR A 130 -30.33 16.86 25.34
CA THR A 130 -30.28 17.70 24.15
C THR A 130 -29.29 17.12 23.15
N PRO A 131 -29.69 16.85 21.89
CA PRO A 131 -28.80 16.25 20.89
C PRO A 131 -27.48 17.00 20.70
N GLY A 132 -27.51 18.34 20.80
CA GLY A 132 -26.30 19.17 20.69
C GLY A 132 -25.27 18.92 21.80
N ARG A 133 -25.70 18.64 23.04
CA ARG A 133 -24.79 18.32 24.15
C ARG A 133 -24.16 16.95 23.98
N THR A 134 -24.97 15.97 23.56
CA THR A 134 -24.50 14.62 23.24
C THR A 134 -23.48 14.64 22.11
N ALA A 135 -23.74 15.40 21.04
CA ALA A 135 -22.82 15.56 19.92
C ALA A 135 -21.50 16.21 20.37
N ALA A 136 -21.55 17.26 21.20
CA ALA A 136 -20.35 17.90 21.74
C ALA A 136 -19.50 16.97 22.61
N ALA A 137 -20.13 16.25 23.54
CA ALA A 137 -19.44 15.30 24.43
C ALA A 137 -18.87 14.10 23.65
N THR A 138 -19.61 13.59 22.67
CA THR A 138 -19.12 12.52 21.78
C THR A 138 -17.91 13.00 20.97
N ALA A 139 -17.97 14.21 20.40
CA ALA A 139 -16.86 14.77 19.63
C ALA A 139 -15.61 15.02 20.50
N GLU A 140 -15.78 15.37 21.76
CA GLU A 140 -14.68 15.46 22.72
C GLU A 140 -14.08 14.10 23.06
N LEU A 141 -14.91 13.11 23.43
CA LEU A 141 -14.45 11.76 23.70
C LEU A 141 -13.74 11.15 22.50
N ALA A 142 -14.29 11.33 21.29
CA ALA A 142 -13.68 10.87 20.05
C ALA A 142 -12.28 11.48 19.83
N ARG A 143 -12.07 12.77 20.14
CA ARG A 143 -10.74 13.40 20.05
C ARG A 143 -9.72 12.74 20.96
N CYS A 144 -10.10 12.42 22.19
CA CYS A 144 -9.21 11.74 23.15
C CYS A 144 -8.94 10.29 22.76
N VAL A 145 -9.97 9.54 22.38
CA VAL A 145 -9.85 8.14 21.93
C VAL A 145 -8.99 8.01 20.68
N MET A 146 -9.13 8.95 19.75
CA MET A 146 -8.32 8.95 18.54
C MET A 146 -6.87 9.38 18.83
N GLY A 147 -6.56 9.94 20.01
CA GLY A 147 -5.21 10.34 20.39
C GLY A 147 -4.66 11.48 19.53
N GLY A 148 -5.54 12.39 19.07
CA GLY A 148 -5.16 13.38 18.05
C GLY A 148 -4.94 12.77 16.67
N ARG A 149 -5.42 11.56 16.38
CA ARG A 149 -5.45 11.04 15.02
C ARG A 149 -6.66 11.57 14.27
N GLU A 150 -6.43 11.98 13.04
CA GLU A 150 -7.43 12.38 12.09
C GLU A 150 -7.64 11.29 11.05
N GLU A 151 -8.90 11.04 10.73
CA GLU A 151 -9.26 10.13 9.66
C GLU A 151 -8.97 10.80 8.32
N ALA A 152 -8.18 10.13 7.49
CA ALA A 152 -7.83 10.56 6.16
C ALA A 152 -8.23 9.49 5.14
N THR A 153 -8.97 9.91 4.12
CA THR A 153 -9.26 9.10 2.93
C THR A 153 -8.31 9.52 1.83
N ILE A 154 -7.56 8.56 1.30
CA ILE A 154 -6.65 8.74 0.18
C ILE A 154 -7.26 8.01 -1.01
N ILE A 155 -7.30 8.67 -2.16
CA ILE A 155 -7.73 8.06 -3.41
C ILE A 155 -6.64 8.22 -4.48
N VAL A 156 -6.45 7.17 -5.27
CA VAL A 156 -5.53 7.16 -6.40
C VAL A 156 -6.21 6.47 -7.58
N PRO A 157 -6.35 7.13 -8.74
CA PRO A 157 -6.83 6.48 -9.95
C PRO A 157 -5.96 5.29 -10.33
N LEU A 158 -6.61 4.16 -10.59
CA LEU A 158 -6.00 2.91 -10.96
C LEU A 158 -6.24 2.65 -12.45
N LEU A 159 -5.18 2.81 -13.23
CA LEU A 159 -5.18 2.69 -14.68
C LEU A 159 -5.09 1.22 -15.10
N GLY A 160 -5.78 0.86 -16.18
CA GLY A 160 -5.79 -0.52 -16.71
C GLY A 160 -6.63 -1.49 -15.89
N VAL A 161 -7.51 -1.01 -15.01
CA VAL A 161 -8.45 -1.86 -14.26
C VAL A 161 -9.87 -1.40 -14.51
N ARG A 162 -10.75 -2.35 -14.83
CA ARG A 162 -12.18 -2.13 -14.99
C ARG A 162 -12.95 -2.92 -13.96
N LEU A 163 -13.57 -2.22 -13.02
CA LEU A 163 -14.42 -2.80 -11.99
C LEU A 163 -15.89 -2.77 -12.45
N GLU A 164 -16.56 -3.92 -12.43
CA GLU A 164 -18.00 -3.98 -12.75
C GLU A 164 -18.86 -3.52 -11.56
N ALA A 165 -18.52 -3.98 -10.36
CA ALA A 165 -19.18 -3.55 -9.13
C ALA A 165 -18.87 -2.09 -8.78
N GLU A 166 -19.78 -1.48 -8.03
CA GLU A 166 -19.58 -0.12 -7.50
C GLU A 166 -18.37 -0.04 -6.57
N ARG A 167 -18.18 -1.08 -5.75
CA ARG A 167 -17.12 -1.17 -4.75
C ARG A 167 -16.72 -2.61 -4.47
N LEU A 168 -15.42 -2.85 -4.38
CA LEU A 168 -14.80 -4.09 -3.94
C LEU A 168 -13.94 -3.81 -2.71
N GLU A 169 -14.39 -4.28 -1.55
CA GLU A 169 -13.63 -4.19 -0.30
C GLU A 169 -12.45 -5.16 -0.30
N LEU A 170 -11.29 -4.64 0.07
CA LEU A 170 -10.06 -5.38 0.37
C LEU A 170 -9.72 -5.20 1.86
N GLU A 171 -8.74 -5.93 2.39
CA GLU A 171 -8.36 -5.78 3.80
C GLU A 171 -7.62 -4.46 4.08
N HIS A 172 -7.45 -4.14 5.37
CA HIS A 172 -6.64 -3.01 5.85
C HIS A 172 -7.13 -1.63 5.36
N GLY A 173 -8.45 -1.45 5.26
CA GLY A 173 -9.07 -0.18 4.85
C GLY A 173 -8.79 0.20 3.40
N LEU A 174 -8.42 -0.77 2.56
CA LEU A 174 -8.24 -0.60 1.13
C LEU A 174 -9.51 -1.06 0.39
N ALA A 175 -9.92 -0.32 -0.63
CA ALA A 175 -10.99 -0.74 -1.53
C ALA A 175 -10.71 -0.31 -2.96
N LEU A 176 -11.28 -1.05 -3.91
CA LEU A 176 -11.43 -0.58 -5.29
C LEU A 176 -12.84 -0.03 -5.47
N VAL A 177 -12.94 1.17 -6.04
CA VAL A 177 -14.20 1.90 -6.15
C VAL A 177 -14.33 2.48 -7.54
N ARG A 178 -15.52 2.44 -8.13
CA ARG A 178 -15.77 3.16 -9.38
C ARG A 178 -15.84 4.66 -9.15
N ASP A 179 -15.23 5.45 -10.01
CA ASP A 179 -15.16 6.91 -9.88
C ASP A 179 -16.53 7.62 -9.88
N ASP A 180 -17.55 7.04 -10.51
CA ASP A 180 -18.91 7.56 -10.58
C ASP A 180 -19.73 7.35 -9.30
N THR A 181 -19.23 6.55 -8.36
CA THR A 181 -19.89 6.31 -7.06
C THR A 181 -19.58 7.40 -6.03
N ILE A 182 -18.48 8.14 -6.20
CA ILE A 182 -18.07 9.22 -5.29
C ILE A 182 -18.57 10.55 -5.87
N ALA A 183 -19.56 11.16 -5.21
CA ALA A 183 -20.25 12.35 -5.71
C ALA A 183 -19.34 13.60 -5.78
N ASP A 184 -18.54 13.84 -4.74
CA ASP A 184 -17.67 15.02 -4.59
C ASP A 184 -16.23 14.80 -5.09
N LEU A 185 -16.01 13.77 -5.90
CA LEU A 185 -14.70 13.43 -6.44
C LEU A 185 -14.16 14.54 -7.37
N PRO A 186 -12.88 14.96 -7.21
CA PRO A 186 -12.25 15.95 -8.08
C PRO A 186 -12.31 15.53 -9.55
N ARG A 187 -12.52 16.51 -10.44
CA ARG A 187 -12.66 16.25 -11.89
C ARG A 187 -11.46 15.51 -12.46
N ASP A 188 -10.26 15.87 -12.02
CA ASP A 188 -9.01 15.30 -12.53
C ASP A 188 -8.71 13.89 -11.97
N ALA A 189 -9.48 13.44 -10.97
CA ALA A 189 -9.44 12.06 -10.48
C ALA A 189 -10.41 11.14 -11.23
N ARG A 190 -11.34 11.69 -12.00
CA ARG A 190 -12.31 10.93 -12.80
C ARG A 190 -11.68 10.45 -14.10
N SER A 191 -12.13 9.29 -14.58
CA SER A 191 -11.78 8.80 -15.91
C SER A 191 -12.08 9.88 -16.97
N PRO A 192 -11.11 10.18 -17.86
CA PRO A 192 -11.35 11.09 -18.98
C PRO A 192 -12.25 10.47 -20.05
N VAL A 193 -12.42 9.14 -20.03
CA VAL A 193 -13.18 8.39 -21.04
C VAL A 193 -14.67 8.47 -20.74
N ARG A 194 -15.44 9.12 -21.62
CA ARG A 194 -16.89 9.27 -21.45
C ARG A 194 -17.60 7.92 -21.47
N GLY A 195 -18.56 7.76 -20.55
CA GLY A 195 -19.41 6.56 -20.46
C GLY A 195 -18.68 5.31 -19.96
N ARG A 196 -17.41 5.43 -19.55
CA ARG A 196 -16.64 4.33 -18.96
C ARG A 196 -16.08 4.78 -17.60
N PRO A 197 -16.71 4.35 -16.49
CA PRO A 197 -16.22 4.72 -15.16
C PRO A 197 -14.82 4.18 -14.95
N GLY A 198 -13.95 5.02 -14.39
CA GLY A 198 -12.62 4.64 -13.96
C GLY A 198 -12.66 3.86 -12.64
N THR A 199 -11.57 3.16 -12.35
CA THR A 199 -11.37 2.50 -11.05
C THR A 199 -10.44 3.35 -10.19
N LEU A 200 -10.80 3.53 -8.92
CA LEU A 200 -10.00 4.21 -7.91
C LEU A 200 -9.56 3.20 -6.85
N ALA A 201 -8.30 3.28 -6.42
CA ALA A 201 -7.86 2.68 -5.17
C ALA A 201 -8.13 3.68 -4.03
N VAL A 202 -8.94 3.28 -3.06
CA VAL A 202 -9.32 4.08 -1.90
C VAL A 202 -8.69 3.48 -0.66
N VAL A 203 -7.98 4.28 0.12
CA VAL A 203 -7.38 3.86 1.39
C VAL A 203 -7.84 4.79 2.51
N ASP A 204 -8.47 4.22 3.52
CA ASP A 204 -8.81 4.91 4.75
C ASP A 204 -7.70 4.65 5.79
N VAL A 205 -7.13 5.74 6.32
CA VAL A 205 -6.07 5.70 7.33
C VAL A 205 -6.38 6.64 8.48
N LEU A 206 -5.88 6.30 9.67
CA LEU A 206 -5.81 7.20 10.80
C LEU A 206 -4.41 7.83 10.80
N ALA A 207 -4.33 9.12 10.50
CA ALA A 207 -3.08 9.89 10.48
C ALA A 207 -2.97 10.73 11.76
N ASP A 208 -1.78 10.90 12.33
CA ASP A 208 -1.61 11.77 13.50
C ASP A 208 -1.74 13.25 13.10
N GLU A 209 -2.42 14.05 13.93
CA GLU A 209 -2.54 15.51 13.77
C GLU A 209 -1.13 16.13 13.89
N GLY A 210 -0.62 16.65 12.77
CA GLY A 210 0.76 17.18 12.67
C GLY A 210 1.87 16.12 12.52
N GLY A 211 1.52 14.83 12.39
CA GLY A 211 2.47 13.73 12.21
C GLY A 211 2.67 13.28 10.76
N VAL A 212 2.90 11.98 10.56
CA VAL A 212 3.11 11.38 9.23
C VAL A 212 1.86 11.57 8.38
N SER A 213 2.00 12.18 7.19
CA SER A 213 0.87 12.42 6.31
C SER A 213 0.11 11.12 6.00
N GLY A 214 -1.22 11.17 5.93
CA GLY A 214 -2.04 10.00 5.60
C GLY A 214 -1.62 9.33 4.29
N LEU A 215 -1.09 10.11 3.33
CA LEU A 215 -0.52 9.59 2.10
C LEU A 215 0.71 8.68 2.32
N ALA A 216 1.59 9.02 3.26
CA ALA A 216 2.74 8.20 3.60
C ALA A 216 2.31 6.87 4.26
N LEU A 217 1.20 6.87 5.02
CA LEU A 217 0.60 5.64 5.57
C LEU A 217 -0.10 4.79 4.49
N ALA A 218 -0.70 5.43 3.48
CA ALA A 218 -1.40 4.74 2.39
C ALA A 218 -0.45 4.14 1.35
N ARG A 219 0.70 4.78 1.09
CA ARG A 219 1.63 4.41 0.00
C ARG A 219 2.08 2.94 0.02
N PRO A 220 2.47 2.32 1.16
CA PRO A 220 2.84 0.90 1.18
C PRO A 220 1.68 -0.03 0.79
N ARG A 221 0.44 0.31 1.20
CA ARG A 221 -0.77 -0.48 0.88
C ARG A 221 -1.10 -0.39 -0.61
N LEU A 222 -1.01 0.82 -1.18
CA LEU A 222 -1.22 1.06 -2.60
C LEU A 222 -0.17 0.35 -3.47
N ARG A 223 1.10 0.35 -3.04
CA ARG A 223 2.15 -0.42 -3.73
C ARG A 223 1.87 -1.92 -3.66
N ALA A 224 1.57 -2.45 -2.47
CA ALA A 224 1.25 -3.87 -2.31
C ALA A 224 0.04 -4.30 -3.16
N LEU A 225 -1.00 -3.47 -3.25
CA LEU A 225 -2.12 -3.67 -4.17
C LEU A 225 -1.65 -3.74 -5.62
N LEU A 226 -0.86 -2.77 -6.07
CA LEU A 226 -0.39 -2.71 -7.44
C LEU A 226 0.46 -3.94 -7.79
N THR A 227 1.37 -4.34 -6.89
CA THR A 227 2.16 -5.57 -7.01
C THR A 227 1.25 -6.78 -7.15
N ALA A 228 0.23 -6.91 -6.28
CA ALA A 228 -0.70 -8.02 -6.32
C ALA A 228 -1.46 -8.09 -7.65
N LEU A 229 -1.99 -6.95 -8.14
CA LEU A 229 -2.72 -6.95 -9.41
C LEU A 229 -1.82 -7.29 -10.61
N ARG A 230 -0.57 -6.81 -10.63
CA ARG A 230 0.43 -7.15 -11.67
C ARG A 230 0.86 -8.62 -11.63
N LEU A 231 0.77 -9.29 -10.48
CA LEU A 231 1.02 -10.73 -10.35
C LEU A 231 -0.23 -11.57 -10.66
N TYR A 232 -1.42 -11.02 -10.44
CA TYR A 232 -2.69 -11.71 -10.61
C TYR A 232 -3.05 -11.93 -12.09
N ASP A 233 -2.83 -10.92 -12.94
CA ASP A 233 -3.24 -10.94 -14.35
C ASP A 233 -2.13 -10.52 -15.31
N VAL A 234 -2.32 -10.75 -16.62
CA VAL A 234 -1.38 -10.35 -17.68
C VAL A 234 -1.35 -8.84 -17.88
N ALA A 235 -2.47 -8.18 -17.56
CA ALA A 235 -2.52 -6.73 -17.51
C ALA A 235 -1.51 -6.21 -16.50
N ALA A 236 -0.79 -5.15 -16.89
CA ALA A 236 0.10 -4.43 -16.01
C ALA A 236 -0.59 -3.11 -15.61
N PRO A 237 -1.48 -3.12 -14.61
CA PRO A 237 -2.11 -1.90 -14.15
C PRO A 237 -1.07 -0.93 -13.56
N ALA A 238 -1.48 0.33 -13.43
CA ALA A 238 -0.64 1.40 -12.93
C ALA A 238 -1.43 2.35 -12.03
N LEU A 239 -0.76 2.96 -11.06
CA LEU A 239 -1.32 4.06 -10.27
C LEU A 239 -1.04 5.38 -10.98
N ALA A 240 -2.03 6.28 -11.01
CA ALA A 240 -1.85 7.61 -11.55
C ALA A 240 -0.81 8.42 -10.74
N PRO A 241 -0.12 9.39 -11.36
CA PRO A 241 0.95 10.17 -10.72
C PRO A 241 0.43 11.20 -9.71
N VAL A 242 -0.89 11.31 -9.54
CA VAL A 242 -1.54 12.22 -8.60
C VAL A 242 -2.46 11.40 -7.70
N ALA A 243 -2.36 11.65 -6.40
CA ALA A 243 -3.27 11.16 -5.38
C ALA A 243 -4.08 12.34 -4.83
N TRP A 244 -5.27 12.06 -4.31
CA TRP A 244 -6.04 13.04 -3.57
C TRP A 244 -6.25 12.55 -2.15
N ALA A 245 -6.10 13.45 -1.19
CA ALA A 245 -6.33 13.16 0.22
C ALA A 245 -7.41 14.10 0.76
N ARG A 246 -8.24 13.59 1.65
CA ARG A 246 -9.26 14.35 2.36
C ARG A 246 -9.22 13.94 3.81
N VAL A 247 -9.15 14.92 4.69
CA VAL A 247 -9.09 14.73 6.15
C VAL A 247 -10.44 15.12 6.77
N ARG A 248 -11.00 14.27 7.62
CA ARG A 248 -12.23 14.52 8.41
C ARG A 248 -13.45 15.00 7.62
N GLY A 249 -13.58 14.57 6.37
CA GLY A 249 -14.68 15.03 5.55
C GLY A 249 -14.48 16.38 4.85
N GLY A 250 -13.27 16.97 4.94
CA GLY A 250 -12.93 18.26 4.34
C GLY A 250 -12.85 18.25 2.81
N GLY A 251 -12.27 19.30 2.22
CA GLY A 251 -12.02 19.33 0.77
C GLY A 251 -10.92 18.33 0.36
N TRP A 252 -10.95 17.91 -0.90
CA TRP A 252 -9.87 17.13 -1.51
C TRP A 252 -8.64 18.00 -1.78
N ALA A 253 -7.49 17.59 -1.28
CA ALA A 253 -6.18 18.16 -1.61
C ALA A 253 -5.44 17.21 -2.57
N SER A 254 -4.87 17.74 -3.65
CA SER A 254 -4.04 16.95 -4.57
C SER A 254 -2.61 16.85 -4.04
N HIS A 255 -2.01 15.68 -4.25
CA HIS A 255 -0.64 15.38 -3.86
C HIS A 255 0.06 14.62 -4.97
N PRO A 256 1.31 14.96 -5.30
CA PRO A 256 2.09 14.18 -6.24
C PRO A 256 2.34 12.78 -5.66
N PHE A 257 1.97 11.76 -6.43
CA PHE A 257 2.18 10.36 -6.12
C PHE A 257 3.40 9.85 -6.89
N ILE A 258 4.58 10.27 -6.42
CA ILE A 258 5.85 9.94 -7.06
C ILE A 258 6.18 8.45 -6.84
N GLY A 259 6.56 7.78 -7.94
CA GLY A 259 7.09 6.41 -7.91
C GLY A 259 6.33 5.40 -8.75
N THR A 260 5.36 5.83 -9.58
CA THR A 260 4.73 5.01 -10.63
C THR A 260 4.47 5.88 -11.85
N CYS A 261 5.49 6.11 -12.70
CA CYS A 261 5.27 6.73 -14.02
C CYS A 261 4.75 5.71 -15.05
N ALA A 262 4.37 4.51 -14.58
CA ALA A 262 3.95 3.41 -15.41
C ALA A 262 2.69 3.78 -16.21
N ARG A 263 2.74 3.53 -17.51
CA ARG A 263 1.52 3.42 -18.32
C ARG A 263 0.91 2.04 -18.06
N ALA A 264 -0.41 1.99 -17.93
CA ALA A 264 -1.08 0.71 -17.88
C ALA A 264 -0.90 -0.03 -19.21
N SER A 265 -0.64 -1.34 -19.16
CA SER A 265 -0.60 -2.20 -20.33
C SER A 265 -1.73 -3.24 -20.22
N GLY A 266 -2.62 -3.25 -21.21
CA GLY A 266 -3.84 -4.08 -21.17
C GLY A 266 -4.90 -3.56 -20.21
N THR A 267 -5.99 -4.32 -20.05
CA THR A 267 -7.07 -4.01 -19.11
C THR A 267 -7.45 -5.26 -18.32
N LEU A 268 -7.35 -5.17 -16.99
CA LEU A 268 -7.83 -6.18 -16.04
C LEU A 268 -9.32 -5.97 -15.79
N HIS A 269 -10.14 -6.94 -16.21
CA HIS A 269 -11.58 -6.93 -15.98
C HIS A 269 -11.95 -7.67 -14.68
N LEU A 270 -12.45 -6.91 -13.71
CA LEU A 270 -12.89 -7.41 -12.40
C LEU A 270 -14.42 -7.47 -12.36
N GLY A 271 -14.94 -8.62 -12.78
CA GLY A 271 -16.34 -9.00 -12.61
C GLY A 271 -16.60 -9.75 -11.30
N ALA A 272 -17.88 -10.01 -11.02
CA ALA A 272 -18.31 -10.60 -9.74
C ALA A 272 -17.64 -11.94 -9.40
N SER A 273 -17.34 -12.77 -10.40
CA SER A 273 -16.65 -14.05 -10.21
C SER A 273 -15.20 -13.92 -9.72
N HIS A 274 -14.54 -12.79 -10.00
CA HIS A 274 -13.14 -12.56 -9.63
C HIS A 274 -12.97 -11.95 -8.23
N HIS A 275 -14.03 -11.43 -7.62
CA HIS A 275 -13.92 -10.63 -6.39
C HIS A 275 -13.28 -11.38 -5.23
N ASP A 276 -13.72 -12.60 -4.96
CA ASP A 276 -13.20 -13.39 -3.84
C ASP A 276 -11.77 -13.89 -4.11
N ALA A 277 -11.48 -14.23 -5.37
CA ALA A 277 -10.14 -14.64 -5.79
C ALA A 277 -9.13 -13.49 -5.67
N VAL A 278 -9.49 -12.27 -6.13
CA VAL A 278 -8.63 -11.08 -6.03
C VAL A 278 -8.44 -10.68 -4.58
N ARG A 279 -9.50 -10.68 -3.77
CA ARG A 279 -9.39 -10.38 -2.33
C ARG A 279 -8.43 -11.34 -1.64
N GLY A 280 -8.66 -12.64 -1.78
CA GLY A 280 -7.79 -13.67 -1.20
C GLY A 280 -6.34 -13.57 -1.68
N PHE A 281 -6.13 -13.24 -2.96
CA PHE A 281 -4.78 -13.07 -3.52
C PHE A 281 -4.08 -11.82 -3.00
N CYS A 282 -4.76 -10.66 -2.93
CA CYS A 282 -4.22 -9.44 -2.35
C CYS A 282 -3.83 -9.66 -0.88
N ASP A 283 -4.67 -10.32 -0.09
CA ASP A 283 -4.39 -10.63 1.31
C ASP A 283 -3.22 -11.61 1.46
N LEU A 284 -3.08 -12.53 0.50
CA LEU A 284 -1.95 -13.46 0.45
C LEU A 284 -0.64 -12.70 0.18
N VAL A 285 -0.61 -11.85 -0.84
CA VAL A 285 0.57 -11.04 -1.21
C VAL A 285 0.93 -10.05 -0.12
N ALA A 286 -0.05 -9.37 0.49
CA ALA A 286 0.18 -8.43 1.60
C ALA A 286 0.80 -9.12 2.84
N ARG A 287 0.46 -10.39 3.08
CA ARG A 287 1.05 -11.21 4.15
C ARG A 287 2.32 -11.92 3.74
N ALA A 288 2.68 -11.93 2.46
CA ALA A 288 3.81 -12.68 1.94
C ALA A 288 5.13 -12.01 2.32
N GLY A 289 5.55 -12.16 3.59
CA GLY A 289 6.95 -12.02 4.01
C GLY A 289 7.86 -13.14 3.48
N ARG A 290 7.40 -13.93 2.50
CA ARG A 290 8.12 -15.04 1.87
C ARG A 290 9.09 -14.60 0.79
N LEU A 291 8.89 -13.40 0.23
CA LEU A 291 9.85 -12.83 -0.71
C LEU A 291 11.02 -12.27 0.09
N THR A 292 12.14 -12.98 0.06
CA THR A 292 13.37 -12.60 0.75
C THR A 292 14.56 -12.78 -0.18
N GLY A 293 15.57 -11.94 -0.02
CA GLY A 293 16.81 -12.06 -0.78
C GLY A 293 16.58 -11.88 -2.28
N PRO A 294 17.01 -12.83 -3.14
CA PRO A 294 16.93 -12.68 -4.60
C PRO A 294 15.50 -12.47 -5.12
N SER A 295 14.49 -13.06 -4.50
CA SER A 295 13.09 -12.93 -4.97
C SER A 295 12.51 -11.54 -4.72
N THR A 296 12.90 -10.86 -3.64
CA THR A 296 12.55 -9.45 -3.41
C THR A 296 13.17 -8.55 -4.48
N TRP A 297 14.41 -8.83 -4.87
CA TRP A 297 15.10 -8.06 -5.90
C TRP A 297 14.49 -8.32 -7.29
N ALA A 298 14.20 -9.58 -7.61
CA ALA A 298 13.51 -9.97 -8.84
C ALA A 298 12.12 -9.35 -8.94
N LEU A 299 11.37 -9.28 -7.83
CA LEU A 299 10.08 -8.59 -7.80
C LEU A 299 10.23 -7.08 -8.12
N ARG A 300 11.21 -6.40 -7.55
CA ARG A 300 11.45 -4.97 -7.86
C ARG A 300 11.80 -4.76 -9.34
N ARG A 301 12.57 -5.67 -9.92
CA ARG A 301 12.91 -5.63 -11.35
C ARG A 301 11.70 -5.93 -12.24
N PHE A 302 10.87 -6.89 -11.84
CA PHE A 302 9.59 -7.14 -12.48
C PHE A 302 8.68 -5.89 -12.44
N GLU A 303 8.59 -5.21 -11.29
CA GLU A 303 7.83 -3.97 -11.19
C GLU A 303 8.37 -2.91 -12.14
N LEU A 304 9.69 -2.68 -12.17
CA LEU A 304 10.33 -1.77 -13.13
C LEU A 304 10.01 -2.15 -14.59
N ALA A 305 10.09 -3.43 -14.95
CA ALA A 305 9.75 -3.93 -16.28
C ALA A 305 8.26 -3.70 -16.65
N CYS A 306 7.36 -3.62 -15.67
CA CYS A 306 5.98 -3.20 -15.89
C CYS A 306 5.84 -1.69 -16.09
N GLU A 307 6.77 -0.88 -15.59
CA GLU A 307 6.70 0.59 -15.68
C GLU A 307 7.40 1.15 -16.92
N ARG A 308 8.34 0.41 -17.52
CA ARG A 308 9.06 0.83 -18.70
C ARG A 308 8.13 1.08 -19.89
N ALA A 309 8.30 2.24 -20.52
CA ALA A 309 7.68 2.53 -21.80
C ALA A 309 8.39 1.82 -22.96
N ASP A 310 9.72 1.63 -22.84
CA ASP A 310 10.53 0.92 -23.84
C ASP A 310 10.60 -0.59 -23.53
N HIS A 311 10.25 -1.41 -24.52
CA HIS A 311 10.31 -2.86 -24.42
C HIS A 311 11.75 -3.38 -24.32
N ALA A 312 12.75 -2.66 -24.82
CA ALA A 312 14.17 -3.02 -24.66
C ALA A 312 14.62 -2.95 -23.19
N GLU A 313 14.27 -1.86 -22.50
CA GLU A 313 14.52 -1.70 -21.07
C GLU A 313 13.72 -2.72 -20.26
N ALA A 314 12.45 -2.95 -20.61
CA ALA A 314 11.61 -3.94 -19.96
C ALA A 314 12.18 -5.36 -20.08
N LEU A 315 12.71 -5.72 -21.25
CA LEU A 315 13.38 -6.99 -21.49
C LEU A 315 14.61 -7.14 -20.60
N THR A 316 15.44 -6.09 -20.52
CA THR A 316 16.63 -6.07 -19.67
C THR A 316 16.28 -6.27 -18.20
N ASP A 317 15.30 -5.52 -17.68
CA ASP A 317 14.84 -5.67 -16.29
C ASP A 317 14.24 -7.08 -16.04
N THR A 318 13.55 -7.66 -17.03
CA THR A 318 13.01 -9.03 -16.97
C THR A 318 14.11 -10.10 -16.92
N LEU A 319 15.11 -10.02 -17.80
CA LEU A 319 16.25 -10.94 -17.83
C LEU A 319 17.09 -10.85 -16.56
N LEU A 320 17.30 -9.64 -16.05
CA LEU A 320 17.94 -9.42 -14.77
C LEU A 320 17.19 -10.14 -13.64
N ALA A 321 15.87 -9.97 -13.54
CA ALA A 321 15.04 -10.65 -12.55
C ALA A 321 15.13 -12.18 -12.66
N LEU A 322 15.05 -12.72 -13.88
CA LEU A 322 15.15 -14.16 -14.13
C LEU A 322 16.53 -14.71 -13.74
N ARG A 323 17.62 -14.01 -14.06
CA ARG A 323 18.98 -14.38 -13.63
C ARG A 323 19.12 -14.37 -12.11
N ALA A 324 18.54 -13.39 -11.42
CA ALA A 324 18.57 -13.38 -9.96
C ALA A 324 17.82 -14.57 -9.32
N LEU A 325 16.76 -15.06 -9.97
CA LEU A 325 15.99 -16.21 -9.48
C LEU A 325 16.62 -17.56 -9.85
N LEU A 326 17.14 -17.69 -11.07
CA LEU A 326 17.53 -18.98 -11.65
C LEU A 326 19.04 -19.17 -11.74
N GLU A 327 19.84 -18.13 -11.57
CA GLU A 327 21.31 -18.16 -11.65
C GLU A 327 21.97 -17.56 -10.40
N ALA A 328 21.28 -17.56 -9.24
CA ALA A 328 21.75 -16.92 -8.01
C ALA A 328 23.16 -17.35 -7.57
N ASP A 329 23.53 -18.60 -7.81
CA ASP A 329 24.83 -19.14 -7.41
C ASP A 329 25.97 -18.73 -8.36
N HIS A 330 25.68 -18.51 -9.66
CA HIS A 330 26.68 -18.25 -10.70
C HIS A 330 26.03 -17.45 -11.84
N LEU A 331 26.18 -16.13 -11.85
CA LEU A 331 25.73 -15.30 -12.97
C LEU A 331 26.40 -15.77 -14.27
N GLY A 332 25.61 -15.99 -15.32
CA GLY A 332 26.14 -16.44 -16.62
C GLY A 332 26.52 -17.92 -16.64
N SER A 333 25.83 -18.75 -15.85
CA SER A 333 25.97 -20.21 -15.91
C SER A 333 25.61 -20.79 -17.29
N GLY A 334 24.88 -20.01 -18.11
CA GLY A 334 24.36 -20.42 -19.41
C GLY A 334 23.17 -21.37 -19.28
N LEU A 335 22.67 -21.59 -18.06
CA LEU A 335 21.57 -22.49 -17.75
C LEU A 335 20.22 -21.78 -17.64
N LEU A 336 20.16 -20.46 -17.88
CA LEU A 336 18.94 -19.68 -17.74
C LEU A 336 17.76 -20.27 -18.53
N GLY A 337 17.95 -20.48 -19.84
CA GLY A 337 16.90 -21.05 -20.70
C GLY A 337 16.53 -22.48 -20.32
N ASP A 338 17.51 -23.28 -19.91
CA ASP A 338 17.31 -24.65 -19.44
C ASP A 338 16.47 -24.72 -18.16
N ARG A 339 16.78 -23.88 -17.18
CA ARG A 339 16.08 -23.83 -15.90
C ARG A 339 14.69 -23.23 -16.05
N LEU A 340 14.54 -22.21 -16.89
CA LEU A 340 13.25 -21.61 -17.20
C LEU A 340 12.33 -22.61 -17.91
N ALA A 341 12.85 -23.33 -18.92
CA ALA A 341 12.12 -24.38 -19.63
C ALA A 341 11.60 -25.47 -18.68
N ALA A 342 12.45 -25.93 -17.75
CA ALA A 342 12.09 -26.98 -16.80
C ALA A 342 10.99 -26.58 -15.81
N LEU A 343 10.83 -25.28 -15.52
CA LEU A 343 9.82 -24.77 -14.59
C LEU A 343 8.54 -24.30 -15.29
N CYS A 344 8.66 -23.72 -16.48
CA CYS A 344 7.55 -23.01 -17.14
C CYS A 344 6.97 -23.74 -18.35
N ALA A 345 7.59 -24.80 -18.84
CA ALA A 345 7.14 -25.55 -20.01
C ALA A 345 7.05 -27.06 -19.75
N ARG A 346 6.15 -27.72 -20.48
CA ARG A 346 6.11 -29.18 -20.54
C ARG A 346 7.36 -29.72 -21.28
N PRO A 347 7.83 -30.95 -21.00
CA PRO A 347 9.05 -31.51 -21.58
C PRO A 347 9.15 -31.42 -23.10
N GLU A 348 8.01 -31.52 -23.80
CA GLU A 348 7.93 -31.47 -25.26
C GLU A 348 8.24 -30.07 -25.82
N HIS A 349 8.11 -29.03 -25.01
CA HIS A 349 8.31 -27.63 -25.38
C HIS A 349 9.59 -27.02 -24.80
N TRP A 350 10.44 -27.84 -24.17
CA TRP A 350 11.66 -27.35 -23.52
C TRP A 350 12.63 -26.71 -24.51
N ASP A 351 12.84 -27.34 -25.66
CA ASP A 351 13.76 -26.81 -26.69
C ASP A 351 13.26 -25.47 -27.24
N ALA A 352 11.95 -25.34 -27.49
CA ALA A 352 11.35 -24.10 -27.96
C ALA A 352 11.56 -22.95 -26.95
N LEU A 353 11.27 -23.17 -25.66
CA LEU A 353 11.45 -22.12 -24.64
C LEU A 353 12.93 -21.80 -24.38
N ARG A 354 13.82 -22.80 -24.51
CA ARG A 354 15.27 -22.56 -24.45
C ARG A 354 15.73 -21.65 -25.58
N ASP A 355 15.34 -21.95 -26.81
CA ASP A 355 15.70 -21.17 -28.00
C ASP A 355 15.15 -19.75 -27.92
N ARG A 356 13.91 -19.58 -27.42
CA ARG A 356 13.31 -18.27 -27.18
C ARG A 356 14.07 -17.48 -26.11
N THR A 357 14.51 -18.13 -25.05
CA THR A 357 15.32 -17.47 -24.00
C THR A 357 16.70 -17.05 -24.55
N GLN A 358 17.37 -17.91 -25.32
CA GLN A 358 18.65 -17.58 -25.94
C GLN A 358 18.52 -16.42 -26.95
N MET A 359 17.43 -16.40 -27.73
CA MET A 359 17.09 -15.28 -28.60
C MET A 359 16.96 -13.98 -27.81
N ALA A 360 16.30 -14.01 -26.65
CA ALA A 360 16.16 -12.85 -25.79
C ALA A 360 17.49 -12.30 -25.27
N GLU A 361 18.39 -13.18 -24.85
CA GLU A 361 19.74 -12.79 -24.42
C GLU A 361 20.55 -12.19 -25.59
N ALA A 362 20.42 -12.77 -26.79
CA ALA A 362 21.07 -12.22 -27.98
C ALA A 362 20.52 -10.84 -28.35
N VAL A 363 19.20 -10.63 -28.24
CA VAL A 363 18.54 -9.33 -28.45
C VAL A 363 19.04 -8.30 -27.43
N GLU A 364 19.12 -8.65 -26.15
CA GLU A 364 19.67 -7.78 -25.09
C GLU A 364 21.11 -7.34 -25.43
N VAL A 365 21.98 -8.30 -25.77
CA VAL A 365 23.38 -8.00 -26.14
C VAL A 365 23.47 -7.12 -27.38
N ALA A 366 22.64 -7.38 -28.40
CA ALA A 366 22.60 -6.57 -29.61
C ALA A 366 22.20 -5.11 -29.30
N LEU A 367 21.17 -4.91 -28.46
CA LEU A 367 20.72 -3.59 -28.01
C LEU A 367 21.80 -2.85 -27.23
N MET A 368 22.50 -3.54 -26.31
CA MET A 368 23.62 -2.96 -25.54
C MET A 368 24.79 -2.53 -26.43
N GLN A 369 25.01 -3.24 -27.54
CA GLN A 369 26.03 -2.90 -28.55
C GLN A 369 25.57 -1.79 -29.51
N GLY A 370 24.35 -1.28 -29.36
CA GLY A 370 23.76 -0.27 -30.25
C GLY A 370 23.34 -0.82 -31.62
N SER A 371 23.17 -2.15 -31.74
CA SER A 371 22.67 -2.76 -32.96
C SER A 371 21.17 -2.53 -33.10
N ALA A 372 20.72 -2.29 -34.33
CA ALA A 372 19.30 -2.18 -34.63
C ALA A 372 18.64 -3.56 -34.55
N VAL A 373 17.67 -3.70 -33.64
CA VAL A 373 16.80 -4.88 -33.53
C VAL A 373 15.39 -4.47 -33.91
N GLU A 374 14.65 -5.38 -34.54
CA GLU A 374 13.28 -5.14 -34.95
C GLU A 374 12.37 -4.92 -33.70
N PRO A 375 11.62 -3.80 -33.61
CA PRO A 375 10.88 -3.46 -32.39
C PRO A 375 9.79 -4.46 -31.99
N THR A 376 9.11 -5.11 -32.95
CA THR A 376 8.07 -6.10 -32.62
C THR A 376 8.66 -7.36 -32.01
N GLN A 377 9.83 -7.80 -32.47
CA GLN A 377 10.59 -8.91 -31.93
C GLN A 377 11.01 -8.65 -30.48
N VAL A 378 11.50 -7.43 -30.19
CA VAL A 378 11.85 -7.03 -28.81
C VAL A 378 10.60 -7.06 -27.92
N ARG A 379 9.49 -6.50 -28.41
CA ARG A 379 8.21 -6.48 -27.69
C ARG A 379 7.70 -7.89 -27.38
N ASP A 380 7.64 -8.76 -28.38
CA ASP A 380 7.05 -10.10 -28.24
C ASP A 380 7.84 -10.94 -27.24
N VAL A 381 9.16 -10.92 -27.35
CA VAL A 381 10.06 -11.63 -26.43
C VAL A 381 9.98 -11.06 -25.01
N ALA A 382 9.91 -9.73 -24.87
CA ALA A 382 9.76 -9.08 -23.56
C ALA A 382 8.43 -9.46 -22.88
N VAL A 383 7.33 -9.49 -23.64
CA VAL A 383 6.01 -9.86 -23.12
C VAL A 383 5.97 -11.33 -22.71
N GLU A 384 6.51 -12.23 -23.54
CA GLU A 384 6.58 -13.68 -23.26
C GLU A 384 7.39 -13.97 -21.99
N LEU A 385 8.63 -13.47 -21.90
CA LEU A 385 9.48 -13.70 -20.73
C LEU A 385 8.94 -13.06 -19.46
N ARG A 386 8.33 -11.87 -19.55
CA ARG A 386 7.67 -11.24 -18.40
C ARG A 386 6.48 -12.07 -17.93
N GLY A 387 5.78 -12.75 -18.85
CA GLY A 387 4.74 -13.72 -18.55
C GLY A 387 5.24 -14.88 -17.70
N HIS A 388 6.37 -15.48 -18.08
CA HIS A 388 7.02 -16.55 -17.31
C HIS A 388 7.53 -16.08 -15.94
N LEU A 389 8.20 -14.93 -15.89
CA LEU A 389 8.68 -14.33 -14.64
C LEU A 389 7.54 -14.08 -13.65
N ARG A 390 6.41 -13.54 -14.13
CA ARG A 390 5.21 -13.31 -13.33
C ARG A 390 4.64 -14.61 -12.76
N ALA A 391 4.58 -15.67 -13.55
CA ALA A 391 4.10 -16.98 -13.08
C ALA A 391 4.98 -17.50 -11.94
N LEU A 392 6.32 -17.45 -12.10
CA LEU A 392 7.26 -17.84 -11.06
C LEU A 392 7.11 -17.01 -9.77
N LEU A 393 7.03 -15.68 -9.89
CA LEU A 393 6.86 -14.79 -8.75
C LEU A 393 5.52 -14.99 -8.04
N ARG A 394 4.45 -15.22 -8.80
CA ARG A 394 3.13 -15.57 -8.27
C ARG A 394 3.18 -16.87 -7.47
N ASP A 395 3.81 -17.91 -8.01
CA ASP A 395 3.90 -19.21 -7.34
C ASP A 395 4.76 -19.16 -6.08
N ILE A 396 5.84 -18.37 -6.07
CA ILE A 396 6.62 -18.10 -4.86
C ILE A 396 5.76 -17.36 -3.82
N ALA A 397 5.02 -16.32 -4.25
CA ALA A 397 4.17 -15.54 -3.34
C ALA A 397 3.10 -16.43 -2.70
N CYS A 398 2.42 -17.26 -3.50
CA CYS A 398 1.45 -18.27 -3.08
C CYS A 398 2.06 -19.37 -2.20
N GLY A 399 3.37 -19.59 -2.26
CA GLY A 399 4.07 -20.67 -1.56
C GLY A 399 3.98 -22.02 -2.27
N HIS A 400 3.64 -22.05 -3.55
CA HIS A 400 3.68 -23.24 -4.41
C HIS A 400 5.11 -23.60 -4.82
N LEU A 401 5.98 -22.59 -4.95
CA LEU A 401 7.41 -22.77 -5.21
C LEU A 401 8.25 -22.26 -4.03
N PRO A 402 9.37 -22.94 -3.70
CA PRO A 402 10.34 -22.41 -2.75
C PRO A 402 11.16 -21.26 -3.38
N VAL A 403 11.88 -20.52 -2.53
CA VAL A 403 12.73 -19.39 -2.99
C VAL A 403 13.94 -19.87 -3.80
N ASP A 404 14.47 -21.06 -3.50
CA ASP A 404 15.58 -21.67 -4.25
C ASP A 404 15.07 -22.37 -5.52
N LEU A 405 14.77 -21.55 -6.54
CA LEU A 405 14.26 -22.03 -7.83
C LEU A 405 15.32 -22.78 -8.64
N ALA A 406 16.61 -22.44 -8.51
CA ALA A 406 17.70 -23.08 -9.23
C ALA A 406 17.78 -24.59 -8.89
N SER A 407 17.75 -24.93 -7.59
CA SER A 407 17.73 -26.33 -7.15
C SER A 407 16.47 -27.09 -7.58
N VAL A 408 15.32 -26.43 -7.65
CA VAL A 408 14.07 -27.04 -8.13
C VAL A 408 14.15 -27.33 -9.62
N ALA A 409 14.61 -26.36 -10.42
CA ALA A 409 14.78 -26.52 -11.86
C ALA A 409 15.77 -27.64 -12.20
N ASP A 410 16.92 -27.71 -11.53
CA ASP A 410 17.92 -28.76 -11.77
C ASP A 410 17.39 -30.17 -11.41
N ARG A 411 16.49 -30.26 -10.43
CA ARG A 411 15.79 -31.51 -10.09
C ARG A 411 14.80 -31.92 -11.18
N HIS A 412 14.00 -30.99 -11.68
CA HIS A 412 13.09 -31.25 -12.80
C HIS A 412 13.84 -31.68 -14.06
N ARG A 413 14.98 -31.04 -14.35
CA ARG A 413 15.85 -31.39 -15.49
C ARG A 413 16.47 -32.78 -15.37
N SER A 414 16.92 -33.15 -14.16
CA SER A 414 17.54 -34.46 -13.93
C SER A 414 16.54 -35.61 -13.85
N GLY A 415 15.23 -35.33 -13.87
CA GLY A 415 14.17 -36.34 -13.78
C GLY A 415 14.14 -37.07 -12.43
N VAL A 416 14.84 -36.57 -11.41
CA VAL A 416 14.89 -37.18 -10.08
C VAL A 416 13.58 -36.87 -9.37
N PRO A 417 12.75 -37.87 -9.02
CA PRO A 417 11.46 -37.62 -8.39
C PRO A 417 11.63 -36.90 -7.04
N GLN A 418 10.76 -35.92 -6.80
CA GLN A 418 10.73 -35.19 -5.53
C GLN A 418 10.49 -36.19 -4.38
N PRO A 419 11.34 -36.22 -3.33
CA PRO A 419 10.98 -36.97 -2.13
C PRO A 419 9.68 -36.37 -1.58
N PRO A 420 8.72 -37.19 -1.15
CA PRO A 420 7.39 -36.72 -0.77
C PRO A 420 7.52 -35.60 0.27
N THR A 421 7.03 -34.43 -0.08
CA THR A 421 6.88 -33.29 0.83
C THR A 421 5.91 -33.69 1.93
N VAL A 422 6.44 -34.09 3.08
CA VAL A 422 5.64 -34.24 4.30
C VAL A 422 5.09 -32.84 4.60
N PRO A 423 3.76 -32.62 4.56
CA PRO A 423 3.20 -31.33 4.94
C PRO A 423 3.65 -31.01 6.37
N PRO A 424 4.09 -29.77 6.66
CA PRO A 424 4.47 -29.41 8.01
C PRO A 424 3.28 -29.70 8.92
N LYS A 425 3.47 -30.65 9.84
CA LYS A 425 2.50 -30.96 10.90
C LYS A 425 2.15 -29.63 11.57
N PRO A 426 0.86 -29.24 11.64
CA PRO A 426 0.49 -27.99 12.28
C PRO A 426 1.11 -28.00 13.68
N ALA A 427 1.86 -26.94 13.99
CA ALA A 427 2.45 -26.76 15.29
C ALA A 427 1.30 -26.75 16.31
N ALA A 428 1.08 -27.90 16.96
CA ALA A 428 0.15 -28.02 18.05
C ALA A 428 0.67 -27.10 19.16
N ASP A 429 -0.06 -26.00 19.31
CA ASP A 429 -0.35 -25.27 20.52
C ASP A 429 0.56 -25.66 21.70
N ARG A 430 1.66 -24.91 21.88
CA ARG A 430 2.42 -24.93 23.13
C ARG A 430 1.60 -24.19 24.19
N VAL A 431 0.59 -24.88 24.71
CA VAL A 431 0.00 -24.58 26.01
C VAL A 431 1.12 -24.66 27.03
N ARG A 432 1.51 -23.50 27.55
CA ARG A 432 2.46 -23.35 28.64
C ARG A 432 1.77 -23.85 29.91
N VAL A 433 1.88 -25.16 30.18
CA VAL A 433 1.48 -25.73 31.46
C VAL A 433 2.43 -25.17 32.52
N VAL A 434 1.89 -24.31 33.37
CA VAL A 434 2.54 -23.86 34.60
C VAL A 434 2.51 -25.04 35.57
N GLU A 435 3.62 -25.78 35.66
CA GLU A 435 3.81 -26.74 36.74
C GLU A 435 4.06 -26.01 38.06
N LYS A 436 3.13 -26.19 39.00
CA LYS A 436 3.29 -25.84 40.42
C LYS A 436 4.47 -26.61 41.02
N PRO A 437 5.34 -25.98 41.83
CA PRO A 437 6.37 -26.71 42.53
C PRO A 437 5.76 -27.47 43.72
N ILE A 438 5.98 -28.78 43.73
CA ILE A 438 5.74 -29.64 44.90
C ILE A 438 6.95 -29.51 45.82
N VAL A 439 6.67 -29.11 47.06
CA VAL A 439 7.62 -29.05 48.18
C VAL A 439 8.05 -30.49 48.51
N ALA A 440 9.34 -30.77 48.42
CA ALA A 440 9.93 -32.01 48.90
C ALA A 440 10.80 -31.72 50.14
N GLU A 441 10.49 -32.51 51.16
CA GLU A 441 10.89 -32.50 52.54
C GLU A 441 12.36 -32.92 52.73
N ALA A 442 13.03 -32.28 53.69
CA ALA A 442 14.44 -32.50 54.02
C ALA A 442 14.62 -33.64 55.05
N VAL A 443 15.59 -34.53 54.82
CA VAL A 443 16.20 -35.39 55.85
C VAL A 443 17.71 -35.58 55.53
N PRO A 444 18.62 -35.59 56.54
CA PRO A 444 20.02 -35.19 56.37
C PRO A 444 21.01 -36.36 56.26
N ALA A 445 22.21 -36.10 55.74
CA ALA A 445 23.33 -37.03 55.80
C ALA A 445 24.58 -36.36 56.39
N ALA A 446 25.19 -37.04 57.36
CA ALA A 446 26.31 -36.59 58.16
C ALA A 446 27.65 -37.21 57.68
N GLN A 447 28.68 -36.37 57.72
CA GLN A 447 30.10 -36.61 58.05
C GLN A 447 31.07 -37.32 57.07
N ALA A 448 32.24 -36.66 56.97
CA ALA A 448 33.47 -36.98 56.24
C ALA A 448 34.34 -38.07 56.95
N PRO A 449 35.49 -38.50 56.38
CA PRO A 449 36.74 -37.74 56.57
C PRO A 449 37.79 -37.75 55.42
N THR A 450 38.48 -36.60 55.30
CA THR A 450 39.95 -36.35 55.22
C THR A 450 40.88 -37.22 54.35
N VAL A 451 41.66 -36.59 53.43
CA VAL A 451 43.15 -36.51 53.34
C VAL A 451 43.56 -35.51 52.22
N ALA A 452 44.53 -34.62 52.50
CA ALA A 452 45.16 -33.63 51.59
C ALA A 452 46.62 -34.05 51.24
N PRO A 453 47.51 -33.29 50.54
CA PRO A 453 47.38 -32.00 49.80
C PRO A 453 48.09 -31.91 48.41
N GLU A 454 47.79 -30.81 47.67
CA GLU A 454 48.56 -29.94 46.72
C GLU A 454 49.74 -30.46 45.84
N PRO A 455 49.91 -29.95 44.58
CA PRO A 455 50.66 -28.68 44.37
C PRO A 455 50.20 -27.72 43.22
N THR A 456 50.37 -26.43 43.53
CA THR A 456 50.87 -25.27 42.74
C THR A 456 50.16 -24.76 41.46
N PRO A 457 49.82 -23.45 41.38
CA PRO A 457 49.34 -22.77 40.17
C PRO A 457 50.48 -22.17 39.32
N VAL A 458 50.37 -22.28 38.00
CA VAL A 458 51.29 -21.66 37.03
C VAL A 458 50.79 -20.25 36.67
N ALA A 459 51.67 -19.27 36.90
CA ALA A 459 51.52 -17.89 36.49
C ALA A 459 51.74 -17.75 34.97
N VAL A 460 50.86 -17.01 34.30
CA VAL A 460 51.03 -16.57 32.91
C VAL A 460 51.80 -15.24 32.94
N ALA A 461 52.98 -15.25 32.31
CA ALA A 461 53.86 -14.11 32.15
C ALA A 461 53.49 -13.29 30.91
N GLU A 462 53.60 -11.97 31.03
CA GLU A 462 53.66 -11.01 29.92
C GLU A 462 54.86 -11.29 28.99
N PRO A 463 54.73 -10.99 27.69
CA PRO A 463 55.87 -10.53 26.90
C PRO A 463 55.69 -9.11 26.36
N GLU A 464 56.80 -8.38 26.42
CA GLU A 464 57.11 -7.04 25.92
C GLU A 464 56.97 -6.85 24.39
N PRO A 465 57.03 -5.58 23.89
CA PRO A 465 56.52 -5.16 22.59
C PRO A 465 57.61 -4.89 21.53
N GLU A 466 57.39 -5.33 20.29
CA GLU A 466 58.02 -4.86 19.03
C GLU A 466 57.06 -5.23 17.88
N ALA A 467 56.81 -4.51 16.78
CA ALA A 467 57.42 -3.36 16.13
C ALA A 467 56.37 -2.67 15.21
N SER A 468 56.51 -1.36 15.00
CA SER A 468 55.76 -0.57 14.00
C SER A 468 56.08 -1.01 12.56
N PRO A 469 55.11 -0.98 11.63
CA PRO A 469 55.38 -0.81 10.21
C PRO A 469 55.21 0.64 9.75
N GLU A 470 56.09 1.05 8.85
CA GLU A 470 56.28 2.38 8.23
C GLU A 470 55.11 2.83 7.33
N PRO A 471 54.93 4.15 7.11
CA PRO A 471 53.87 4.69 6.27
C PRO A 471 54.22 4.60 4.77
N ILE A 472 53.27 4.08 3.99
CA ILE A 472 53.31 4.12 2.52
C ILE A 472 52.91 5.53 2.06
N ALA A 473 53.83 6.18 1.33
CA ALA A 473 53.62 7.45 0.67
C ALA A 473 52.62 7.31 -0.50
N ILE A 474 51.57 8.12 -0.48
CA ILE A 474 50.73 8.39 -1.65
C ILE A 474 51.28 9.66 -2.31
N ALA A 475 51.59 9.55 -3.59
CA ALA A 475 52.08 10.63 -4.42
C ALA A 475 50.95 11.60 -4.79
N ASP A 476 51.25 12.89 -4.68
CA ASP A 476 50.48 14.01 -5.21
C ASP A 476 50.51 14.04 -6.74
N GLY A 477 49.39 14.46 -7.34
CA GLY A 477 49.34 15.09 -8.65
C GLY A 477 48.59 14.30 -9.72
N ASP A 478 47.31 14.60 -9.91
CA ASP A 478 46.82 15.11 -11.20
C ASP A 478 45.45 15.78 -10.99
N ASP A 479 45.40 17.05 -11.38
CA ASP A 479 44.24 17.93 -11.41
C ASP A 479 43.16 17.34 -12.34
N VAL A 480 41.94 17.19 -11.81
CA VAL A 480 40.74 17.01 -12.63
C VAL A 480 39.73 18.06 -12.18
N ASP A 481 39.44 18.99 -13.07
CA ASP A 481 38.45 20.06 -12.90
C ASP A 481 37.08 19.49 -12.52
N VAL A 482 36.63 19.78 -11.30
CA VAL A 482 35.26 19.52 -10.84
C VAL A 482 34.48 20.84 -10.87
N GLU A 483 34.15 21.30 -12.08
CA GLU A 483 33.06 22.26 -12.33
C GLU A 483 32.11 21.64 -13.36
N LEU A 484 31.29 20.67 -12.95
CA LEU A 484 30.18 20.17 -13.77
C LEU A 484 29.21 19.30 -12.96
N PHE A 485 28.62 19.80 -11.87
CA PHE A 485 27.46 19.12 -11.24
C PHE A 485 26.54 20.03 -10.40
N GLU A 486 26.37 21.29 -10.79
CA GLU A 486 25.31 22.18 -10.24
C GLU A 486 24.52 22.91 -11.34
N ALA A 487 24.15 22.19 -12.41
CA ALA A 487 23.24 22.71 -13.43
C ALA A 487 22.29 21.62 -13.91
N PHE A 488 21.34 21.18 -13.06
CA PHE A 488 20.11 20.48 -13.48
C PHE A 488 19.06 20.47 -12.35
N ILE A 489 18.76 21.64 -11.79
CA ILE A 489 17.47 21.90 -11.10
C ILE A 489 17.05 23.31 -11.51
N ASP A 490 16.51 23.41 -12.72
CA ASP A 490 15.62 24.50 -13.15
C ASP A 490 14.91 23.98 -14.40
N ASP A 491 13.96 23.08 -14.18
CA ASP A 491 12.86 22.84 -15.13
C ASP A 491 11.56 22.80 -14.33
N GLU A 492 11.23 23.96 -13.74
CA GLU A 492 10.00 24.24 -13.01
C GLU A 492 8.99 24.96 -13.92
N GLU A 493 8.92 24.58 -15.21
CA GLU A 493 7.99 25.18 -16.18
C GLU A 493 7.07 24.16 -16.90
N HIS A 494 6.90 22.95 -16.36
CA HIS A 494 5.87 22.01 -16.80
C HIS A 494 4.71 22.01 -15.81
N GLY A 495 3.73 22.88 -16.03
CA GLY A 495 2.54 22.98 -15.19
C GLY A 495 1.74 21.66 -15.15
N PRO A 496 0.91 21.44 -14.10
CA PRO A 496 0.16 20.19 -13.89
C PRO A 496 -0.78 19.78 -15.04
N LEU A 497 -1.02 20.65 -16.02
CA LEU A 497 -1.90 20.40 -17.16
C LEU A 497 -1.26 19.50 -18.25
N GLU A 498 0.07 19.49 -18.41
CA GLU A 498 0.71 18.63 -19.42
C GLU A 498 0.81 17.16 -18.97
N ALA A 499 1.06 16.92 -17.69
CA ALA A 499 0.98 15.57 -17.10
C ALA A 499 -0.44 14.96 -17.19
N VAL A 500 -1.48 15.81 -17.15
CA VAL A 500 -2.88 15.42 -17.34
C VAL A 500 -3.18 15.08 -18.81
N ALA A 501 -2.54 15.76 -19.77
CA ALA A 501 -2.70 15.46 -21.20
C ALA A 501 -2.07 14.12 -21.59
N ASP A 502 -0.87 13.81 -21.07
CA ASP A 502 -0.20 12.52 -21.26
C ASP A 502 -0.95 11.36 -20.61
N TRP A 503 -1.62 11.62 -19.49
CA TRP A 503 -2.51 10.67 -18.83
C TRP A 503 -3.77 10.36 -19.66
N ALA A 504 -4.39 11.36 -20.30
CA ALA A 504 -5.53 11.15 -21.18
C ALA A 504 -5.18 10.29 -22.41
N ALA A 505 -3.97 10.46 -22.97
CA ALA A 505 -3.47 9.64 -24.06
C ALA A 505 -3.18 8.18 -23.63
N ALA A 506 -2.64 7.97 -22.42
CA ALA A 506 -2.41 6.63 -21.87
C ALA A 506 -3.72 5.89 -21.51
N ALA A 507 -4.75 6.63 -21.07
CA ALA A 507 -6.09 6.07 -20.83
C ALA A 507 -6.84 5.72 -22.13
N ALA A 508 -6.40 6.26 -23.27
CA ALA A 508 -7.00 6.07 -24.60
C ALA A 508 -6.32 4.97 -25.43
N GLY A 509 -5.51 4.09 -24.81
CA GLY A 509 -4.78 3.01 -25.49
C GLY A 509 -5.61 2.24 -26.53
N ASP A 510 -5.18 2.41 -27.77
CA ASP A 510 -5.58 1.86 -29.07
C ASP A 510 -6.57 0.67 -29.07
N ALA A 511 -7.81 0.95 -29.48
CA ALA A 511 -8.66 -0.01 -30.15
C ALA A 511 -9.06 0.63 -31.50
N PRO A 512 -8.74 0.03 -32.66
CA PRO A 512 -9.26 0.54 -33.91
C PRO A 512 -10.79 0.38 -33.90
N ASP A 513 -11.51 1.49 -34.05
CA ASP A 513 -12.92 1.50 -34.45
C ASP A 513 -12.99 0.80 -35.82
N THR A 514 -13.23 -0.51 -35.79
CA THR A 514 -13.52 -1.28 -36.99
C THR A 514 -15.03 -1.47 -37.02
N ASP A 515 -15.66 -0.77 -37.94
CA ASP A 515 -17.06 -0.93 -38.31
C ASP A 515 -17.25 -2.37 -38.80
N VAL A 516 -17.96 -3.19 -38.02
CA VAL A 516 -18.16 -4.61 -38.31
C VAL A 516 -19.30 -4.74 -39.32
N SER A 517 -18.98 -4.58 -40.59
CA SER A 517 -19.82 -5.00 -41.71
C SER A 517 -18.92 -5.31 -42.90
N GLU A 518 -18.84 -6.60 -43.24
CA GLU A 518 -18.14 -7.19 -44.40
C GLU A 518 -16.60 -7.12 -44.40
N LEU A 519 -15.97 -8.05 -43.67
CA LEU A 519 -14.66 -8.57 -44.07
C LEU A 519 -14.61 -10.09 -43.83
N THR A 520 -14.91 -10.86 -44.87
CA THR A 520 -14.64 -12.30 -44.92
C THR A 520 -13.14 -12.48 -45.12
N VAL A 521 -12.43 -12.84 -44.05
CA VAL A 521 -11.07 -13.39 -44.14
C VAL A 521 -11.20 -14.90 -44.01
N GLU A 522 -10.91 -15.62 -45.09
CA GLU A 522 -10.67 -17.07 -45.05
C GLU A 522 -9.49 -17.33 -44.10
N PHE A 523 -9.79 -17.93 -42.95
CA PHE A 523 -8.80 -18.52 -42.04
C PHE A 523 -8.81 -20.03 -42.21
N ASP A 524 -7.62 -20.56 -42.46
CA ASP A 524 -7.27 -21.98 -42.52
C ASP A 524 -7.45 -22.61 -41.12
N PRO A 525 -8.22 -23.70 -40.94
CA PRO A 525 -8.42 -24.36 -39.65
C PRO A 525 -7.36 -25.44 -39.39
N PHE A 526 -7.14 -25.82 -38.12
CA PHE A 526 -6.14 -26.75 -37.52
C PHE A 526 -4.82 -26.04 -37.14
N GLU A 527 -4.34 -25.99 -35.89
CA GLU A 527 -4.36 -26.84 -34.68
C GLU A 527 -4.17 -25.91 -33.45
N GLY A 528 -4.63 -26.13 -32.22
CA GLY A 528 -5.48 -27.12 -31.56
C GLY A 528 -5.74 -26.61 -30.13
N GLU A 529 -7.00 -26.65 -29.71
CA GLU A 529 -7.41 -26.55 -28.30
C GLU A 529 -6.94 -27.81 -27.57
N ASP A 530 -6.12 -27.68 -26.53
CA ASP A 530 -6.06 -28.58 -25.37
C ASP A 530 -5.00 -28.11 -24.34
N ALA A 531 -5.45 -27.28 -23.39
CA ALA A 531 -4.89 -27.19 -22.03
C ALA A 531 -5.78 -26.31 -21.13
N VAL A 532 -7.01 -26.75 -20.89
CA VAL A 532 -7.72 -26.41 -19.65
C VAL A 532 -7.65 -27.65 -18.77
N VAL A 533 -6.91 -27.59 -17.66
CA VAL A 533 -6.99 -28.60 -16.60
C VAL A 533 -7.38 -27.90 -15.31
N ASP A 534 -8.64 -28.11 -14.94
CA ASP A 534 -9.13 -27.93 -13.57
C ASP A 534 -8.59 -29.05 -12.67
N VAL A 535 -8.09 -28.70 -11.50
CA VAL A 535 -8.11 -29.58 -10.32
C VAL A 535 -8.49 -28.75 -9.08
N LEU A 536 -9.79 -28.68 -8.81
CA LEU A 536 -10.33 -28.61 -7.46
C LEU A 536 -11.51 -29.58 -7.39
N ASP A 537 -11.27 -30.68 -6.69
CA ASP A 537 -12.10 -31.88 -6.62
C ASP A 537 -13.30 -31.64 -5.69
N ALA A 538 -14.52 -31.56 -6.25
CA ALA A 538 -15.77 -31.58 -5.49
C ALA A 538 -16.79 -32.48 -6.20
N ARG A 539 -16.84 -33.70 -5.71
CA ARG A 539 -17.69 -34.82 -6.10
C ARG A 539 -19.17 -34.52 -5.84
N ILE A 540 -19.96 -34.32 -6.90
CA ILE A 540 -21.43 -34.41 -6.87
C ILE A 540 -21.88 -35.21 -8.10
N GLU A 541 -22.40 -36.42 -7.87
CA GLU A 541 -23.07 -37.26 -8.87
C GLU A 541 -24.48 -36.73 -9.12
N VAL A 542 -24.87 -36.49 -10.38
CA VAL A 542 -26.28 -36.49 -10.84
C VAL A 542 -26.37 -37.00 -12.29
N ASP A 543 -27.34 -37.89 -12.48
CA ASP A 543 -27.73 -38.67 -13.68
C ASP A 543 -28.15 -37.88 -14.94
N ASP A 544 -27.81 -38.50 -16.07
CA ASP A 544 -28.51 -38.73 -17.34
C ASP A 544 -29.66 -37.83 -17.90
N GLU A 545 -29.49 -37.58 -19.21
CA GLU A 545 -30.46 -37.31 -20.29
C GLU A 545 -31.16 -35.94 -20.42
N ALA A 546 -30.78 -35.20 -21.47
CA ALA A 546 -31.74 -34.70 -22.48
C ALA A 546 -31.02 -34.22 -23.75
N GLN A 547 -31.41 -34.79 -24.90
CA GLN A 547 -31.02 -34.38 -26.25
C GLN A 547 -31.74 -33.10 -26.67
N LEU A 548 -31.08 -32.23 -27.45
CA LEU A 548 -31.75 -31.16 -28.19
C LEU A 548 -31.13 -30.99 -29.58
N THR A 549 -31.96 -31.28 -30.59
CA THR A 549 -31.71 -31.21 -32.03
C THR A 549 -31.93 -29.79 -32.53
N ILE A 550 -31.10 -29.30 -33.47
CA ILE A 550 -31.36 -28.07 -34.22
C ILE A 550 -31.28 -28.36 -35.73
N ASP A 551 -32.36 -27.99 -36.43
CA ASP A 551 -32.54 -28.07 -37.88
C ASP A 551 -31.82 -26.94 -38.63
N VAL A 552 -31.27 -27.26 -39.80
CA VAL A 552 -30.73 -26.31 -40.78
C VAL A 552 -31.59 -26.37 -42.05
N PRO A 553 -32.05 -25.24 -42.64
CA PRO A 553 -32.68 -25.26 -43.94
C PRO A 553 -31.68 -24.95 -45.07
N GLU A 554 -31.70 -25.81 -46.08
CA GLU A 554 -31.04 -25.66 -47.37
C GLU A 554 -31.73 -24.59 -48.25
N SER A 555 -30.95 -23.92 -49.11
CA SER A 555 -31.47 -23.22 -50.29
C SER A 555 -30.51 -23.35 -51.47
N ASN A 556 -31.07 -23.80 -52.59
CA ASN A 556 -30.42 -24.17 -53.84
C ASN A 556 -30.31 -23.02 -54.87
N ALA A 557 -29.20 -23.07 -55.63
CA ALA A 557 -29.05 -22.88 -57.08
C ALA A 557 -29.43 -21.56 -57.79
N SER A 558 -28.49 -21.00 -58.59
CA SER A 558 -28.48 -21.17 -60.06
C SER A 558 -27.38 -20.30 -60.73
N ALA A 559 -26.80 -20.86 -61.80
CA ALA A 559 -25.77 -20.31 -62.68
C ALA A 559 -26.30 -19.30 -63.73
N ASP A 560 -25.44 -18.38 -64.21
CA ASP A 560 -24.96 -18.29 -65.61
C ASP A 560 -24.09 -17.03 -65.88
N ALA A 561 -23.13 -17.18 -66.79
CA ALA A 561 -21.99 -16.34 -67.21
C ALA A 561 -22.40 -15.01 -67.97
N PRO A 562 -21.49 -14.13 -68.50
CA PRO A 562 -20.06 -14.32 -68.80
C PRO A 562 -19.07 -13.14 -68.59
N LEU A 563 -17.79 -13.47 -68.77
CA LEU A 563 -16.61 -12.60 -68.82
C LEU A 563 -16.69 -11.51 -69.89
N ALA A 564 -16.17 -10.32 -69.57
CA ALA A 564 -15.73 -9.32 -70.54
C ALA A 564 -14.41 -8.65 -70.10
N ASP A 565 -13.50 -8.56 -71.07
CA ASP A 565 -12.24 -7.80 -71.08
C ASP A 565 -12.41 -6.32 -70.65
N ALA A 566 -11.46 -5.81 -69.87
CA ALA A 566 -11.08 -4.40 -69.92
C ALA A 566 -9.63 -4.21 -69.45
N ALA A 567 -8.80 -3.78 -70.40
CA ALA A 567 -7.42 -3.37 -70.25
C ALA A 567 -7.27 -1.96 -69.65
N ASP A 568 -6.08 -1.69 -69.13
CA ASP A 568 -5.39 -0.39 -68.99
C ASP A 568 -6.12 0.79 -68.31
N ALA A 569 -5.73 1.07 -67.07
CA ALA A 569 -5.68 2.42 -66.53
C ALA A 569 -4.49 2.58 -65.54
N PRO A 570 -3.70 3.67 -65.62
CA PRO A 570 -2.46 3.82 -64.85
C PRO A 570 -2.70 4.30 -63.41
N LEU A 571 -1.89 3.76 -62.50
CA LEU A 571 -1.74 4.18 -61.10
C LEU A 571 -1.35 5.66 -61.00
N ALA A 572 -2.21 6.46 -60.34
CA ALA A 572 -1.90 7.82 -59.93
C ALA A 572 -0.96 7.80 -58.72
N VAL A 573 0.25 8.33 -58.89
CA VAL A 573 1.23 8.55 -57.82
C VAL A 573 0.77 9.72 -56.94
N ALA A 574 0.52 9.45 -55.67
CA ALA A 574 0.25 10.47 -54.66
C ALA A 574 1.50 11.33 -54.38
N PRO A 575 1.39 12.65 -54.20
CA PRO A 575 2.52 13.51 -53.85
C PRO A 575 2.93 13.34 -52.38
N PRO A 576 4.22 13.45 -52.04
CA PRO A 576 4.70 13.35 -50.65
C PRO A 576 4.25 14.56 -49.80
N PRO A 577 4.11 14.39 -48.47
CA PRO A 577 3.71 15.46 -47.57
C PRO A 577 4.81 16.53 -47.40
N PRO A 578 4.44 17.79 -47.10
CA PRO A 578 5.40 18.88 -46.96
C PRO A 578 6.25 18.74 -45.69
N THR A 579 7.56 18.82 -45.85
CA THR A 579 8.55 18.91 -44.77
C THR A 579 8.41 20.24 -44.03
N PHE A 580 8.09 20.18 -42.73
CA PHE A 580 8.07 21.33 -41.84
C PHE A 580 9.52 21.71 -41.45
N ARG A 581 9.94 22.94 -41.76
CA ARG A 581 11.19 23.55 -41.29
C ARG A 581 10.85 24.43 -40.07
N PRO A 582 11.42 24.20 -38.88
CA PRO A 582 11.27 25.17 -37.79
C PRO A 582 12.04 26.45 -38.12
N ALA A 583 11.39 27.59 -37.88
CA ALA A 583 11.93 28.92 -38.11
C ALA A 583 13.02 29.23 -37.05
N GLN A 584 14.18 29.70 -37.52
CA GLN A 584 15.18 30.33 -36.67
C GLN A 584 14.64 31.65 -36.11
N PRO A 585 14.77 31.93 -34.80
CA PRO A 585 14.51 33.27 -34.28
C PRO A 585 15.63 34.24 -34.70
N ALA A 586 15.22 35.43 -35.13
CA ALA A 586 16.12 36.53 -35.47
C ALA A 586 16.85 37.08 -34.23
N PRO A 587 18.10 37.56 -34.37
CA PRO A 587 18.91 37.99 -33.24
C PRO A 587 18.51 39.39 -32.79
N GLY A 588 18.21 39.54 -31.49
CA GLY A 588 18.22 40.85 -30.84
C GLY A 588 17.03 41.16 -29.93
N GLN A 589 16.85 40.40 -28.85
CA GLN A 589 16.17 40.86 -27.64
C GLN A 589 16.77 40.19 -26.40
N ILE A 590 17.95 40.62 -25.99
CA ILE A 590 18.43 40.44 -24.61
C ILE A 590 18.74 41.84 -24.08
N ALA A 591 17.84 42.37 -23.26
CA ALA A 591 18.15 43.50 -22.40
C ALA A 591 17.27 43.47 -21.15
N ALA A 592 17.96 43.51 -20.01
CA ALA A 592 17.53 44.00 -18.70
C ALA A 592 16.74 43.04 -17.77
N ALA A 593 17.50 42.22 -17.03
CA ALA A 593 17.26 42.03 -15.61
C ALA A 593 18.61 41.93 -14.88
N ARG A 594 18.99 43.03 -14.21
CA ARG A 594 20.19 43.17 -13.41
C ARG A 594 19.74 43.06 -11.96
N MET A 595 19.96 41.90 -11.32
CA MET A 595 19.84 41.76 -9.86
C MET A 595 21.24 41.62 -9.25
N GLU A 596 21.47 42.41 -8.21
CA GLU A 596 22.69 42.48 -7.43
C GLU A 596 22.94 41.19 -6.66
N ALA A 597 24.00 40.47 -7.02
CA ALA A 597 24.55 39.41 -6.19
C ALA A 597 25.25 40.03 -4.97
N ARG A 598 24.61 39.97 -3.80
CA ARG A 598 25.28 40.13 -2.51
C ARG A 598 26.15 38.88 -2.28
N ARG A 599 27.47 39.02 -2.42
CA ARG A 599 28.45 38.04 -1.95
C ARG A 599 28.29 37.89 -0.43
N VAL A 600 27.80 36.73 0.01
CA VAL A 600 27.97 36.26 1.39
C VAL A 600 29.28 35.50 1.43
N GLN A 601 30.17 35.95 2.31
CA GLN A 601 31.51 35.38 2.50
C GLN A 601 31.38 34.25 3.53
N VAL A 602 31.66 33.00 3.13
CA VAL A 602 31.69 31.84 4.03
C VAL A 602 32.99 31.88 4.84
N PRO A 603 32.97 31.85 6.19
CA PRO A 603 34.19 31.76 6.99
C PRO A 603 34.69 30.31 7.01
N SER A 604 36.00 30.14 6.90
CA SER A 604 36.67 28.85 6.99
C SER A 604 36.68 28.28 8.41
N ASP A 605 36.71 26.95 8.48
CA ASP A 605 36.70 26.09 9.66
C ASP A 605 37.68 26.54 10.76
N ARG A 606 37.24 27.38 11.71
CA ARG A 606 37.75 27.44 13.11
C ARG A 606 37.13 28.49 14.03
N GLU A 607 35.98 29.08 13.73
CA GLU A 607 35.36 30.03 14.68
C GLU A 607 34.21 29.42 15.49
N VAL A 608 34.35 29.51 16.81
CA VAL A 608 33.32 29.21 17.80
C VAL A 608 32.34 30.39 17.84
N LEU A 609 31.05 30.13 17.75
CA LEU A 609 30.02 31.17 17.80
C LEU A 609 30.04 31.87 19.17
N PRO A 610 29.52 33.11 19.31
CA PRO A 610 29.47 33.83 20.58
C PRO A 610 28.71 33.10 21.71
N SER A 611 27.91 32.09 21.36
CA SER A 611 27.21 31.18 22.26
C SER A 611 28.08 30.04 22.83
N GLY A 612 29.32 29.87 22.34
CA GLY A 612 30.22 28.78 22.76
C GLY A 612 29.99 27.45 22.05
N GLU A 613 28.95 27.33 21.21
CA GLU A 613 28.68 26.12 20.42
C GLU A 613 29.48 26.11 19.10
N ARG A 614 29.85 24.90 18.65
CA ARG A 614 30.42 24.69 17.32
C ARG A 614 29.32 24.83 16.28
N PHE A 615 29.67 25.41 15.13
CA PHE A 615 28.73 25.69 14.05
C PHE A 615 27.98 24.44 13.57
N GLU A 616 28.64 23.28 13.55
CA GLU A 616 28.05 21.99 13.18
C GLU A 616 26.89 21.58 14.11
N ASP A 617 27.02 21.82 15.42
CA ASP A 617 26.00 21.45 16.40
C ASP A 617 24.77 22.39 16.32
N ALA A 618 24.99 23.67 16.03
CA ALA A 618 23.92 24.64 15.79
C ALA A 618 23.18 24.37 14.47
N PHE A 619 23.89 23.88 13.45
CA PHE A 619 23.32 23.55 12.14
C PHE A 619 22.47 22.26 12.17
N VAL A 620 22.88 21.25 12.95
CA VAL A 620 22.09 20.01 13.12
C VAL A 620 20.81 20.28 13.95
N ARG A 621 20.87 21.23 14.88
CA ARG A 621 19.72 21.58 15.73
C ARG A 621 18.64 22.36 14.99
N SER A 622 18.99 23.21 14.03
CA SER A 622 18.01 23.94 13.20
C SER A 622 17.24 23.07 12.22
N PHE A 623 17.72 21.85 11.94
CA PHE A 623 17.02 20.86 11.12
C PHE A 623 16.04 19.98 11.91
N THR A 624 16.17 19.92 13.25
CA THR A 624 15.35 19.06 14.12
C THR A 624 14.25 19.83 14.85
N GLU A 625 14.41 21.14 15.04
CA GLU A 625 13.39 22.02 15.58
C GLU A 625 12.93 22.98 14.46
N GLY A 626 11.68 22.84 14.01
CA GLY A 626 11.12 23.57 12.86
C GLY A 626 11.25 25.11 12.94
N PRO A 627 11.05 25.83 11.82
CA PRO A 627 11.57 27.18 11.63
C PRO A 627 10.79 28.19 12.48
N GLY A 628 11.36 28.58 13.61
CA GLY A 628 10.70 29.57 14.44
C GLY A 628 11.45 30.15 15.63
N VAL A 629 12.78 30.10 15.71
CA VAL A 629 13.57 31.05 16.52
C VAL A 629 14.95 31.11 15.86
N ILE A 630 15.38 32.23 15.29
CA ILE A 630 16.38 33.16 15.86
C ILE A 630 16.36 34.40 14.94
N ARG A 631 16.33 35.60 15.53
CA ARG A 631 16.40 36.90 14.85
C ARG A 631 17.83 37.44 14.86
#